data_AF-A0A0L0ULI8-F1
#
_entry.id   AF-A0A0L0ULI8-F1
#
_cell.length_a   1.000
_cell.length_b   1.000
_cell.length_c   1.000
_cell.angle_alpha   90.00
_cell.angle_beta   90.00
_cell.angle_gamma   90.00
#
_symmetry.space_group_name_H-M   'P 1'
#
loop_
_entity.id
_entity.type
_entity.pdbx_description
1 polymer ?
#
loop_
_entity_poly.entity_id
_entity_poly.type
_entity_poly.pdbx_seq_one_letter_code
_entity_poly.pdbx_strand_id
1 'polypeptide(L)'
;MNRREAHYRQLRELQGAAQQTQINVFDPNESQPLAHRQDEEVDPRPEQQDNGEDDVAWVTLEEDQPDEVDLAIISEKERHRQKAKEVNWKILTALLHPVYMNLRNMTQNWAGSNSHNSFVTCTPDCRQKKYRKVDLVDVQAQRRSIIGWFFCEC
;
A
#
# COMPACT_ATOMS: atom_id res chain seq x y z
N MET A 1 -16.38 34.05 -6.74
CA MET A 1 -15.50 32.94 -6.31
C MET A 1 -15.99 31.66 -6.99
N ASN A 2 -15.14 30.98 -7.77
CA ASN A 2 -15.57 29.95 -8.72
C ASN A 2 -15.85 28.61 -8.00
N ARG A 3 -17.02 28.01 -8.18
CA ARG A 3 -17.47 26.80 -7.46
C ARG A 3 -16.49 25.63 -7.60
N ARG A 4 -15.77 25.59 -8.73
CA ARG A 4 -14.75 24.59 -9.03
C ARG A 4 -13.46 24.81 -8.23
N GLU A 5 -13.07 26.06 -8.02
CA GLU A 5 -11.89 26.41 -7.21
C GLU A 5 -12.13 26.12 -5.73
N ALA A 6 -13.36 26.35 -5.25
CA ALA A 6 -13.75 25.98 -3.89
C ALA A 6 -13.64 24.46 -3.66
N HIS A 7 -14.09 23.67 -4.64
CA HIS A 7 -13.97 22.21 -4.60
C HIS A 7 -12.51 21.73 -4.60
N TYR A 8 -11.63 22.36 -5.40
CA TYR A 8 -10.20 22.02 -5.39
C TYR A 8 -9.48 22.40 -4.10
N ARG A 9 -9.88 23.50 -3.45
CA ARG A 9 -9.36 23.86 -2.12
C ARG A 9 -9.79 22.83 -1.08
N GLN A 10 -11.07 22.46 -1.08
CA GLN A 10 -11.61 21.46 -0.17
C GLN A 10 -10.94 20.10 -0.34
N LEU A 11 -10.67 19.66 -1.57
CA LEU A 11 -9.91 18.43 -1.83
C LEU A 11 -8.47 18.48 -1.30
N ARG A 12 -7.83 19.65 -1.39
CA ARG A 12 -6.45 19.85 -0.92
C ARG A 12 -6.38 19.86 0.61
N GLU A 13 -7.37 20.47 1.26
CA GLU A 13 -7.53 20.46 2.72
C GLU A 13 -7.81 19.04 3.25
N LEU A 14 -8.70 18.29 2.59
CA LEU A 14 -8.97 16.89 2.93
C LEU A 14 -7.74 15.99 2.74
N GLN A 15 -6.92 16.22 1.70
CA GLN A 15 -5.65 15.52 1.53
C GLN A 15 -4.62 15.87 2.61
N GLY A 16 -4.52 17.15 3.00
CA GLY A 16 -3.64 17.59 4.08
C GLY A 16 -4.04 17.00 5.43
N ALA A 17 -5.35 16.96 5.73
CA ALA A 17 -5.88 16.32 6.93
C ALA A 17 -5.66 14.80 6.91
N ALA A 18 -5.85 14.14 5.76
CA ALA A 18 -5.60 12.70 5.61
C ALA A 18 -4.12 12.35 5.83
N GLN A 19 -3.18 13.19 5.39
CA GLN A 19 -1.74 13.03 5.67
C GLN A 19 -1.39 13.27 7.15
N GLN A 20 -2.08 14.17 7.84
CA GLN A 20 -1.91 14.37 9.28
C GLN A 20 -2.50 13.22 10.12
N THR A 21 -3.55 12.56 9.65
CA THR A 21 -4.16 11.38 10.30
C THR A 21 -3.59 10.04 9.85
N GLN A 22 -2.65 10.03 8.88
CA GLN A 22 -1.83 8.86 8.65
C GLN A 22 -0.96 8.67 9.88
N ILE A 23 -1.49 7.92 10.85
CA ILE A 23 -0.69 7.23 11.84
C ILE A 23 0.32 6.44 11.01
N ASN A 24 1.58 6.87 10.98
CA ASN A 24 2.66 6.04 10.48
C ASN A 24 2.71 4.82 11.41
N VAL A 25 1.96 3.77 11.07
CA VAL A 25 1.99 2.47 11.78
C VAL A 25 3.33 1.78 11.57
N PHE A 26 4.14 2.27 10.63
CA PHE A 26 5.51 1.86 10.48
C PHE A 26 6.41 2.82 11.27
N ASP A 27 6.69 2.45 12.52
CA ASP A 27 7.84 2.97 13.24
C ASP A 27 9.08 2.16 12.80
N PRO A 28 10.05 2.75 12.08
CA PRO A 28 11.29 2.06 11.71
C PRO A 28 12.09 1.58 12.95
N ASN A 29 11.75 2.11 14.13
CA ASN A 29 12.41 1.84 15.39
C ASN A 29 11.85 0.60 16.12
N GLU A 30 10.67 0.08 15.76
CA GLU A 30 10.15 -1.16 16.36
C GLU A 30 10.96 -2.41 15.96
N SER A 31 11.75 -2.33 14.89
CA SER A 31 12.72 -3.36 14.48
C SER A 31 14.11 -3.19 15.10
N GLN A 32 14.34 -2.14 15.90
CA GLN A 32 15.59 -2.01 16.63
C GLN A 32 15.49 -2.78 17.95
N PRO A 33 16.52 -3.54 18.36
CA PRO A 33 16.60 -4.07 19.71
C PRO A 33 16.43 -2.91 20.69
N LEU A 34 15.48 -3.03 21.63
CA LEU A 34 15.31 -2.04 22.69
C LEU A 34 16.65 -1.91 23.42
N ALA A 35 17.36 -0.80 23.19
CA ALA A 35 18.55 -0.50 23.96
C ALA A 35 18.12 -0.41 25.42
N HIS A 36 18.58 -1.38 26.23
CA HIS A 36 18.34 -1.43 27.66
C HIS A 36 18.90 -0.13 28.26
N ARG A 37 18.02 0.83 28.52
CA ARG A 37 18.38 2.04 29.24
C ARG A 37 18.58 1.61 30.69
N GLN A 38 19.83 1.43 31.08
CA GLN A 38 20.19 1.22 32.48
C GLN A 38 20.01 2.58 33.17
N ASP A 39 19.05 2.67 34.09
CA ASP A 39 18.98 3.79 35.02
C ASP A 39 20.19 3.69 35.94
N GLU A 40 21.20 4.55 35.74
CA GLU A 40 22.35 4.65 36.64
C GLU A 40 21.91 5.26 37.97
N GLU A 41 21.59 4.42 38.94
CA GLU A 41 21.65 4.79 40.35
C GLU A 41 23.11 4.69 40.80
N VAL A 42 23.79 5.84 40.85
CA VAL A 42 25.20 5.95 41.25
C VAL A 42 25.34 5.68 42.75
N ASP A 43 25.80 4.48 43.13
CA ASP A 43 26.32 4.19 44.47
C ASP A 43 27.83 4.52 44.52
N PRO A 44 28.29 5.48 45.33
CA PRO A 44 29.69 5.84 45.39
C PRO A 44 30.45 4.92 46.35
N ARG A 45 31.12 3.88 45.82
CA ARG A 45 32.20 3.20 46.56
C ARG A 45 33.46 2.98 45.72
N PRO A 46 34.64 3.05 46.37
CA PRO A 46 35.82 3.62 45.76
C PRO A 46 36.56 2.65 44.85
N GLU A 47 37.19 3.26 43.86
CA GLU A 47 38.01 2.71 42.79
C GLU A 47 39.02 1.67 43.31
N GLN A 48 38.90 0.43 42.82
CA GLN A 48 40.01 -0.50 42.79
C GLN A 48 40.25 -0.84 41.32
N GLN A 49 41.22 -0.14 40.74
CA GLN A 49 41.82 -0.48 39.45
C GLN A 49 42.42 -1.88 39.56
N ASP A 50 41.78 -2.86 38.94
CA ASP A 50 42.46 -4.07 38.49
C ASP A 50 42.46 -4.07 36.97
N ASN A 51 43.66 -4.04 36.42
CA ASN A 51 43.96 -3.99 35.01
C ASN A 51 43.89 -5.40 34.42
N GLY A 52 42.66 -5.90 34.26
CA GLY A 52 42.37 -7.10 33.50
C GLY A 52 41.36 -6.74 32.41
N GLU A 53 41.83 -6.58 31.17
CA GLU A 53 40.96 -6.79 30.01
C GLU A 53 40.59 -8.29 30.00
N ASP A 54 39.65 -8.67 30.88
CA ASP A 54 38.95 -9.94 30.73
C ASP A 54 38.12 -9.81 29.45
N ASP A 55 38.62 -10.42 28.38
CA ASP A 55 37.85 -10.76 27.18
C ASP A 55 36.62 -11.56 27.63
N VAL A 56 35.53 -10.87 27.97
CA VAL A 56 34.23 -11.51 28.25
C VAL A 56 33.75 -12.09 26.92
N ALA A 57 34.12 -13.35 26.69
CA ALA A 57 33.67 -14.11 25.54
C ALA A 57 32.15 -14.23 25.61
N TRP A 58 31.44 -13.52 24.73
CA TRP A 58 30.00 -13.65 24.57
C TRP A 58 29.65 -15.13 24.32
N VAL A 59 29.00 -15.76 25.29
CA VAL A 59 28.52 -17.14 25.16
C VAL A 59 27.24 -17.11 24.33
N THR A 60 27.24 -17.86 23.23
CA THR A 60 26.02 -18.07 22.45
C THR A 60 25.14 -19.04 23.22
N LEU A 61 24.04 -18.55 23.80
CA LEU A 61 23.02 -19.39 24.40
C LEU A 61 22.23 -20.10 23.30
N GLU A 62 21.82 -21.34 23.56
CA GLU A 62 20.90 -22.05 22.66
C GLU A 62 19.57 -21.30 22.61
N GLU A 63 18.94 -21.22 21.43
CA GLU A 63 17.62 -20.60 21.31
C GLU A 63 16.60 -21.41 22.11
N ASP A 64 16.04 -20.77 23.14
CA ASP A 64 14.96 -21.36 23.92
C ASP A 64 13.74 -21.60 23.03
N GLN A 65 13.08 -22.74 23.24
CA GLN A 65 11.81 -23.00 22.57
C GLN A 65 10.77 -21.99 23.06
N PRO A 66 9.95 -21.42 22.15
CA PRO A 66 9.00 -20.38 22.49
C PRO A 66 8.01 -20.88 23.54
N ASP A 67 7.87 -20.12 24.62
CA ASP A 67 6.95 -20.43 25.69
C ASP A 67 5.51 -19.97 25.36
N GLU A 68 4.57 -20.19 26.26
CA GLU A 68 3.17 -19.79 26.05
C GLU A 68 3.01 -18.27 25.87
N VAL A 69 3.89 -17.47 26.48
CA VAL A 69 3.88 -16.01 26.38
C VAL A 69 4.40 -15.58 25.01
N ASP A 70 5.48 -16.19 24.53
CA ASP A 70 6.03 -15.96 23.19
C ASP A 70 4.99 -16.27 22.11
N LEU A 71 4.31 -17.41 22.22
CA LEU A 71 3.25 -17.80 21.31
C LEU A 71 2.08 -16.80 21.33
N ALA A 72 1.70 -16.31 22.51
CA ALA A 72 0.66 -15.30 22.65
C ALA A 72 1.07 -13.97 21.97
N ILE A 73 2.32 -13.52 22.16
CA ILE A 73 2.86 -12.32 21.53
C ILE A 73 2.87 -12.45 20.00
N ILE A 74 3.32 -13.59 19.47
CA ILE A 74 3.34 -13.87 18.03
C ILE A 74 1.91 -13.81 17.46
N SER A 75 0.95 -14.43 18.16
CA SER A 75 -0.45 -14.46 17.72
C SER A 75 -1.06 -13.05 17.67
N GLU A 76 -0.78 -12.21 18.67
CA GLU A 76 -1.29 -10.85 18.73
C GLU A 76 -0.64 -9.93 17.70
N LYS A 77 0.65 -10.10 17.45
CA LYS A 77 1.36 -9.41 16.36
C LYS A 77 0.73 -9.73 15.01
N GLU A 78 0.41 -11.00 14.75
CA GLU A 78 -0.23 -11.38 13.50
C GLU A 78 -1.67 -10.86 13.40
N ARG A 79 -2.43 -10.86 14.51
CA ARG A 79 -3.76 -10.24 14.57
C ARG A 79 -3.70 -8.75 14.24
N HIS A 80 -2.72 -8.01 14.78
CA HIS A 80 -2.53 -6.60 14.45
C HIS A 80 -2.17 -6.37 12.99
N ARG A 81 -1.31 -7.22 12.39
CA ARG A 81 -0.98 -7.16 10.96
C ARG A 81 -2.22 -7.36 10.08
N GLN A 82 -3.08 -8.31 10.43
CA GLN A 82 -4.32 -8.54 9.69
C GLN A 82 -5.26 -7.32 9.79
N LYS A 83 -5.45 -6.76 10.99
CA LYS A 83 -6.24 -5.54 11.19
C LYS A 83 -5.70 -4.35 10.38
N ALA A 84 -4.38 -4.16 10.35
CA ALA A 84 -3.75 -3.11 9.56
C ALA A 84 -4.00 -3.29 8.05
N LYS A 85 -3.91 -4.52 7.53
CA LYS A 85 -4.26 -4.84 6.13
C LYS A 85 -5.72 -4.51 5.83
N GLU A 86 -6.65 -4.85 6.72
CA GLU A 86 -8.07 -4.54 6.55
C GLU A 86 -8.37 -3.05 6.55
N VAL A 87 -7.74 -2.27 7.44
CA VAL A 87 -7.88 -0.80 7.46
C VAL A 87 -7.36 -0.20 6.17
N ASN A 88 -6.18 -0.64 5.71
CA ASN A 88 -5.63 -0.20 4.42
C ASN A 88 -6.58 -0.56 3.27
N TRP A 89 -7.16 -1.75 3.28
CA TRP A 89 -8.11 -2.16 2.24
C TRP A 89 -9.38 -1.30 2.23
N LYS A 90 -9.94 -0.97 3.40
CA LYS A 90 -11.12 -0.09 3.50
C LYS A 90 -10.85 1.30 2.92
N ILE A 91 -9.70 1.88 3.26
CA ILE A 91 -9.30 3.21 2.76
C ILE A 91 -9.05 3.15 1.25
N LEU A 92 -8.25 2.19 0.79
CA LEU A 92 -7.94 2.02 -0.63
C LEU A 92 -9.19 1.78 -1.47
N THR A 93 -10.09 0.92 -1.01
CA THR A 93 -11.35 0.65 -1.72
C THR A 93 -12.22 1.90 -1.79
N ALA A 94 -12.33 2.67 -0.70
CA ALA A 94 -13.09 3.93 -0.71
C ALA A 94 -12.54 4.95 -1.71
N LEU A 95 -11.20 5.03 -1.85
CA LEU A 95 -10.55 5.95 -2.80
C LEU A 95 -10.62 5.47 -4.25
N LEU A 96 -10.45 4.16 -4.48
CA LEU A 96 -10.39 3.57 -5.82
C LEU A 96 -11.79 3.33 -6.41
N HIS A 97 -12.79 3.04 -5.59
CA HIS A 97 -14.16 2.77 -6.04
C HIS A 97 -14.75 3.86 -6.95
N PRO A 98 -14.70 5.18 -6.62
CA PRO A 98 -15.23 6.21 -7.52
C PRO A 98 -14.46 6.30 -8.84
N VAL A 99 -13.14 6.10 -8.82
CA VAL A 99 -12.30 6.07 -10.03
C VAL A 99 -12.70 4.88 -10.90
N TYR A 100 -12.86 3.70 -10.29
CA TYR A 100 -13.36 2.50 -10.95
C TYR A 100 -14.75 2.71 -11.55
N MET A 101 -15.70 3.29 -10.80
CA MET A 101 -17.06 3.54 -11.31
C MET A 101 -17.07 4.52 -12.49
N ASN A 102 -16.22 5.55 -12.44
CA ASN A 102 -16.05 6.47 -13.57
C ASN A 102 -15.48 5.74 -14.81
N LEU A 103 -14.40 4.98 -14.63
CA LEU A 103 -13.80 4.16 -15.70
C LEU A 103 -14.81 3.16 -16.25
N ARG A 104 -15.59 2.49 -15.39
CA ARG A 104 -16.63 1.55 -15.77
C ARG A 104 -17.69 2.21 -16.65
N ASN A 105 -18.13 3.42 -16.30
CA ASN A 105 -19.09 4.17 -17.11
C ASN A 105 -18.48 4.60 -18.47
N MET A 106 -17.27 5.18 -18.45
CA MET A 106 -16.57 5.63 -19.66
C MET A 106 -16.25 4.49 -20.64
N THR A 107 -15.98 3.30 -20.11
CA THR A 107 -15.63 2.10 -20.88
C THR A 107 -16.84 1.21 -21.17
N GLN A 108 -18.05 1.59 -20.76
CA GLN A 108 -19.26 0.75 -20.86
C GLN A 108 -19.03 -0.67 -20.32
N ASN A 109 -18.31 -0.74 -19.19
CA ASN A 109 -17.95 -1.97 -18.53
C ASN A 109 -17.27 -2.98 -19.47
N TRP A 110 -16.25 -2.54 -20.22
CA TRP A 110 -15.57 -3.36 -21.24
C TRP A 110 -15.02 -4.71 -20.73
N ALA A 111 -14.75 -4.82 -19.42
CA ALA A 111 -14.33 -6.05 -18.76
C ALA A 111 -15.50 -6.85 -18.14
N GLY A 112 -16.75 -6.51 -18.49
CA GLY A 112 -17.96 -7.18 -18.05
C GLY A 112 -18.22 -8.49 -18.81
N SER A 113 -19.47 -8.94 -18.86
CA SER A 113 -19.87 -10.14 -19.60
C SER A 113 -19.58 -10.06 -21.11
N ASN A 114 -19.41 -8.84 -21.63
CA ASN A 114 -19.03 -8.53 -23.01
C ASN A 114 -17.51 -8.54 -23.26
N SER A 115 -16.67 -8.87 -22.27
CA SER A 115 -15.21 -8.83 -22.39
C SER A 115 -14.64 -9.77 -23.46
N HIS A 116 -15.36 -10.87 -23.74
CA HIS A 116 -15.02 -11.82 -24.80
C HIS A 116 -15.73 -11.56 -26.13
N ASN A 117 -16.55 -10.50 -26.22
CA ASN A 117 -17.23 -10.18 -27.47
C ASN A 117 -16.21 -9.69 -28.51
N SER A 118 -16.28 -10.26 -29.70
CA SER A 118 -15.46 -9.82 -30.83
C SER A 118 -16.01 -8.50 -31.37
N PHE A 119 -15.31 -7.39 -31.11
CA PHE A 119 -15.61 -6.08 -31.71
C PHE A 119 -14.87 -5.86 -33.05
N VAL A 120 -14.40 -6.94 -33.67
CA VAL A 120 -13.59 -6.90 -34.89
C VAL A 120 -14.44 -6.54 -36.12
N THR A 121 -15.74 -6.83 -36.07
CA THR A 121 -16.69 -6.54 -37.15
C THR A 121 -17.93 -5.84 -36.63
N CYS A 122 -18.28 -4.74 -37.29
CA CYS A 122 -19.50 -4.00 -37.03
C CYS A 122 -20.66 -4.59 -37.82
N THR A 123 -21.88 -4.53 -37.28
CA THR A 123 -23.09 -4.79 -38.08
C THR A 123 -23.21 -3.76 -39.21
N PRO A 124 -23.77 -4.14 -40.38
CA PRO A 124 -23.88 -3.26 -41.55
C PRO A 124 -24.62 -1.94 -41.27
N ASP A 125 -25.59 -1.99 -40.36
CA ASP A 125 -26.43 -0.85 -39.99
C ASP A 125 -25.81 0.03 -38.91
N CYS A 126 -24.63 -0.32 -38.39
CA CYS A 126 -24.02 0.42 -37.30
C CYS A 126 -23.41 1.74 -37.78
N ARG A 127 -24.11 2.84 -37.51
CA ARG A 127 -23.67 4.20 -37.83
C ARG A 127 -22.75 4.81 -36.76
N GLN A 128 -22.72 4.23 -35.55
CA GLN A 128 -21.92 4.75 -34.43
C GLN A 128 -20.55 4.07 -34.40
N LYS A 129 -19.60 4.65 -35.13
CA LYS A 129 -18.20 4.20 -35.20
C LYS A 129 -17.30 5.17 -34.43
N LYS A 130 -16.53 4.66 -33.48
CA LYS A 130 -15.56 5.45 -32.70
C LYS A 130 -14.14 5.03 -33.02
N TYR A 131 -13.29 6.03 -33.24
CA TYR A 131 -11.83 5.85 -33.30
C TYR A 131 -11.26 6.00 -31.89
N ARG A 132 -10.37 5.09 -31.50
CA ARG A 132 -9.65 5.20 -30.23
C ARG A 132 -8.16 4.95 -30.44
N LYS A 133 -7.34 5.76 -29.78
CA LYS A 133 -5.91 5.48 -29.58
C LYS A 133 -5.80 4.45 -28.47
N VAL A 134 -5.28 3.28 -28.78
CA VAL A 134 -4.99 2.24 -27.78
C VAL A 134 -3.49 2.17 -27.56
N ASP A 135 -3.11 1.71 -26.36
CA ASP A 135 -1.74 1.38 -26.05
C ASP A 135 -1.56 -0.13 -26.31
N LEU A 136 -0.70 -0.47 -27.27
CA LEU A 136 -0.29 -1.84 -27.55
C LEU A 136 0.92 -2.13 -26.65
N VAL A 137 0.73 -3.04 -25.69
CA VAL A 137 1.76 -3.46 -24.74
C VAL A 137 2.14 -4.89 -25.05
N ASP A 138 3.44 -5.13 -25.21
CA ASP A 138 4.04 -6.46 -25.24
C ASP A 138 5.23 -6.48 -24.26
N VAL A 139 5.81 -7.66 -24.01
CA VAL A 139 6.92 -7.90 -23.06
C VAL A 139 8.08 -6.93 -23.30
N GLN A 140 8.30 -6.49 -24.54
CA GLN A 140 9.44 -5.67 -24.93
C GLN A 140 9.16 -4.17 -24.98
N ALA A 141 7.90 -3.74 -25.11
CA ALA A 141 7.58 -2.33 -25.28
C ALA A 141 6.08 -2.01 -25.17
N GLN A 142 5.79 -0.73 -24.90
CA GLN A 142 4.46 -0.13 -25.04
C GLN A 142 4.48 0.93 -26.14
N ARG A 143 3.53 0.86 -27.09
CA ARG A 143 3.34 1.88 -28.13
C ARG A 143 1.89 2.34 -28.21
N ARG A 144 1.66 3.65 -28.31
CA ARG A 144 0.32 4.19 -28.56
C ARG A 144 0.04 4.21 -30.05
N SER A 145 -1.02 3.54 -30.49
CA SER A 145 -1.38 3.44 -31.91
C SER A 145 -2.87 3.71 -32.13
N ILE A 146 -3.17 4.39 -33.24
CA ILE A 146 -4.54 4.44 -33.78
C ILE A 146 -4.73 3.14 -34.53
N ILE A 147 -5.62 2.27 -34.03
CA ILE A 147 -5.94 1.03 -34.76
C ILE A 147 -6.83 1.40 -35.94
N GLY A 148 -6.58 0.81 -37.11
CA GLY A 148 -7.37 1.03 -38.33
C GLY A 148 -8.78 0.42 -38.29
N TRP A 149 -9.16 -0.24 -37.20
CA TRP A 149 -10.47 -0.85 -36.98
C TRP A 149 -11.35 0.08 -36.16
N PHE A 150 -12.64 0.12 -36.50
CA PHE A 150 -13.64 0.94 -35.82
C PHE A 150 -14.19 0.19 -34.62
N PHE A 151 -14.32 0.87 -33.48
CA PHE A 151 -15.12 0.35 -32.38
C PHE A 151 -16.57 0.72 -32.64
N CYS A 152 -17.43 -0.29 -32.77
CA CYS A 152 -18.86 -0.10 -32.90
C CYS A 152 -19.54 -0.12 -31.53
N GLU A 153 -20.46 0.83 -31.33
CA GLU A 153 -21.22 1.02 -30.08
C GLU A 153 -22.69 0.62 -30.25
N CYS A 154 -22.97 -0.12 -31.32
CA CYS A 154 -24.13 -0.96 -31.48
C CYS A 154 -23.82 -2.31 -30.82
#